data_AF-A0A538HD96-F1
#
_entry.id   AF-A0A538HD96-F1
#
_cell.length_a   1.000
_cell.length_b   1.000
_cell.length_c   1.000
_cell.angle_alpha   90.00
_cell.angle_beta   90.00
_cell.angle_gamma   90.00
#
_symmetry.space_group_name_H-M   'P 1'
#
loop_
_entity.id
_entity.type
_entity.pdbx_description
1 polymer ?
#
loop_
_entity_poly.entity_id
_entity_poly.type
_entity_poly.pdbx_seq_one_letter_code
_entity_poly.pdbx_strand_id
1 'polypeptide(L)'
;MRELIGNKSIEDAAVAWVIERERAAGREACDTRYARSPADVESPPRVIEVKAFGTSNRGYGLWLEVRQVEEARRNRDFYVYVVENVRQGDPNLFTLKVLGGAQLRRLLQRAKERRYYELPWPVAEYETCPTSLD
;
A
#
# COMPACT_ATOMS: atom_id res chain seq x y z
N MET A 1 -15.78 11.76 12.04
CA MET A 1 -16.05 10.47 11.36
C MET A 1 -15.75 9.32 12.30
N ARG A 2 -16.10 8.08 11.93
CA ARG A 2 -15.84 6.90 12.78
C ARG A 2 -14.43 6.38 12.52
N GLU A 3 -13.80 5.90 13.58
CA GLU A 3 -12.53 5.18 13.49
C GLU A 3 -12.66 3.97 12.56
N LEU A 4 -11.66 3.76 11.71
CA LEU A 4 -11.59 2.65 10.77
C LEU A 4 -11.01 1.41 11.47
N ILE A 5 -11.74 0.31 11.38
CA ILE A 5 -11.38 -0.95 12.02
C ILE A 5 -10.85 -1.93 10.97
N GLY A 6 -9.63 -2.42 11.19
CA GLY A 6 -8.98 -3.41 10.33
C GLY A 6 -8.22 -2.82 9.14
N ASN A 7 -7.27 -3.60 8.62
CA ASN A 7 -6.35 -3.16 7.58
C ASN A 7 -7.08 -2.82 6.27
N LYS A 8 -8.08 -3.61 5.90
CA LYS A 8 -8.88 -3.40 4.67
C LYS A 8 -9.54 -2.03 4.66
N SER A 9 -10.22 -1.63 5.74
CA SER A 9 -10.89 -0.32 5.80
C SER A 9 -9.91 0.86 5.75
N ILE A 10 -8.71 0.70 6.34
CA ILE A 10 -7.63 1.70 6.25
C ILE A 10 -7.12 1.80 4.81
N GLU A 11 -6.87 0.66 4.15
CA GLU A 11 -6.43 0.62 2.76
C GLU A 11 -7.47 1.25 1.81
N ASP A 12 -8.74 0.84 1.92
CA ASP A 12 -9.85 1.35 1.10
C ASP A 12 -9.99 2.88 1.24
N ALA A 13 -9.91 3.40 2.46
CA ALA A 13 -9.98 4.84 2.71
C ALA A 13 -8.79 5.59 2.10
N ALA A 14 -7.58 5.04 2.18
CA ALA A 14 -6.39 5.66 1.61
C ALA A 14 -6.42 5.66 0.07
N VAL A 15 -6.83 4.57 -0.56
CA VAL A 15 -6.93 4.46 -2.02
C VAL A 15 -7.98 5.43 -2.56
N ALA A 16 -9.18 5.45 -1.98
CA ALA A 16 -10.23 6.39 -2.38
C ALA A 16 -9.77 7.85 -2.29
N TRP A 17 -9.06 8.19 -1.20
CA TRP A 17 -8.51 9.51 -0.96
C TRP A 17 -7.38 9.90 -1.93
N VAL A 18 -6.53 8.95 -2.33
CA VAL A 18 -5.50 9.17 -3.37
C VAL A 18 -6.16 9.43 -4.72
N ILE A 19 -7.17 8.65 -5.10
CA ILE A 19 -7.91 8.85 -6.35
C ILE A 19 -8.52 10.25 -6.40
N GLU A 20 -9.19 10.68 -5.33
CA GLU A 20 -9.76 12.03 -5.24
C GLU A 20 -8.68 13.11 -5.40
N ARG A 21 -7.52 12.93 -4.76
CA ARG A 21 -6.40 13.89 -4.87
C ARG A 21 -5.80 13.97 -6.25
N GLU A 22 -5.63 12.84 -6.92
CA GLU A 22 -5.11 12.79 -8.27
C GLU A 22 -6.11 13.44 -9.26
N ARG A 23 -7.41 13.17 -9.09
CA ARG A 23 -8.49 13.84 -9.85
C ARG A 23 -8.54 15.34 -9.62
N ALA A 24 -8.44 15.79 -8.37
CA ALA A 24 -8.37 17.21 -8.04
C ALA A 24 -7.14 17.90 -8.67
N ALA A 25 -6.07 17.14 -8.92
CA ALA A 25 -4.88 17.59 -9.65
C ALA A 25 -4.97 17.40 -11.18
N GLY A 26 -6.16 17.15 -11.71
CA GLY A 26 -6.46 17.08 -13.14
C GLY A 26 -6.11 15.76 -13.83
N ARG A 27 -5.93 14.66 -13.08
CA ARG A 27 -5.64 13.33 -13.65
C ARG A 27 -6.86 12.41 -13.65
N GLU A 28 -6.87 11.45 -14.56
CA GLU A 28 -7.95 10.47 -14.71
C GLU A 28 -7.70 9.23 -13.82
N ALA A 29 -7.67 9.42 -12.51
CA ALA A 29 -7.34 8.33 -11.59
C ALA A 29 -8.48 7.31 -11.42
N CYS A 30 -8.13 6.01 -11.39
CA CYS A 30 -9.03 4.88 -11.17
C CYS A 30 -8.42 3.81 -10.26
N ASP A 31 -9.27 3.09 -9.52
CA ASP A 31 -8.88 1.95 -8.67
C ASP A 31 -8.67 0.71 -9.55
N THR A 32 -7.51 0.06 -9.38
CA THR A 32 -7.09 -1.10 -10.18
C THR A 32 -6.74 -2.33 -9.35
N ARG A 33 -7.01 -2.33 -8.04
CA ARG A 33 -6.67 -3.43 -7.11
C ARG A 33 -7.28 -4.79 -7.47
N TYR A 34 -8.37 -4.79 -8.23
CA TYR A 34 -9.05 -6.00 -8.73
C TYR A 34 -8.82 -6.28 -10.21
N ALA A 35 -8.01 -5.45 -10.87
CA ALA A 35 -7.54 -5.67 -12.22
C ALA A 35 -6.17 -6.38 -12.19
N ARG A 36 -5.72 -6.91 -13.33
CA ARG A 36 -4.32 -7.38 -13.49
C ARG A 36 -3.36 -6.20 -13.64
N SER A 37 -3.48 -5.18 -12.79
CA SER A 37 -2.65 -3.98 -12.80
C SER A 37 -1.43 -4.16 -11.89
N PRO A 38 -0.28 -3.56 -12.23
CA PRO A 38 0.92 -3.64 -11.39
C PRO A 38 0.83 -2.83 -10.08
N ALA A 39 -0.23 -2.04 -9.86
CA ALA A 39 -0.41 -1.22 -8.67
C ALA A 39 -1.90 -0.99 -8.32
N ASP A 40 -2.14 -0.29 -7.21
CA ASP A 40 -3.50 -0.04 -6.70
C ASP A 40 -4.29 1.01 -7.49
N VAL A 41 -3.60 2.01 -8.07
CA VAL A 41 -4.22 3.13 -8.78
C VAL A 41 -3.50 3.40 -10.10
N GLU A 42 -4.25 3.47 -11.19
CA GLU A 42 -3.80 4.06 -12.45
C GLU A 42 -4.25 5.52 -12.50
N SER A 43 -3.31 6.44 -12.78
CA SER A 43 -3.54 7.88 -12.81
C SER A 43 -2.65 8.51 -13.87
N PRO A 44 -2.95 8.29 -15.18
CA PRO A 44 -2.03 8.60 -16.26
C PRO A 44 -1.39 10.00 -16.16
N PRO A 45 -0.06 10.11 -16.34
CA PRO A 45 0.86 9.04 -16.74
C PRO A 45 1.29 8.09 -15.62
N ARG A 46 0.86 8.32 -14.37
CA ARG A 46 1.34 7.61 -13.18
C ARG A 46 0.69 6.25 -13.01
N VAL A 47 1.48 5.32 -12.51
CA VAL A 47 1.05 4.05 -11.91
C VAL A 47 1.41 4.13 -10.42
N ILE A 48 0.44 3.97 -9.53
CA ILE A 48 0.58 4.34 -8.11
C ILE A 48 0.25 3.15 -7.22
N GLU A 49 1.24 2.72 -6.45
CA GLU A 49 1.06 1.82 -5.31
C GLU A 49 0.79 2.63 -4.04
N VAL A 50 -0.26 2.29 -3.29
CA VAL A 50 -0.66 2.98 -2.07
C VAL A 50 -0.24 2.17 -0.85
N LYS A 51 0.55 2.77 0.03
CA LYS A 51 0.88 2.20 1.34
C LYS A 51 0.16 2.97 2.44
N ALA A 52 -0.83 2.33 3.01
CA ALA A 52 -1.72 2.88 4.04
C ALA A 52 -1.21 2.59 5.45
N PHE A 53 -1.17 3.63 6.29
CA PHE A 53 -0.80 3.53 7.71
C PHE A 53 -1.84 4.19 8.59
N GLY A 54 -2.30 3.45 9.61
CA GLY A 54 -3.27 3.97 10.57
C GLY A 54 -2.76 5.20 11.32
N THR A 55 -1.45 5.27 11.56
CA THR A 55 -0.72 6.39 12.17
C THR A 55 0.46 6.79 11.27
N SER A 56 1.62 7.11 11.84
CA SER A 56 2.83 7.49 11.09
C SER A 56 3.76 6.29 10.86
N ASN A 57 4.33 6.17 9.65
CA ASN A 57 5.36 5.20 9.30
C ASN A 57 6.80 5.72 9.53
N ARG A 58 6.95 6.90 10.15
CA ARG A 58 8.25 7.49 10.47
C ARG A 58 9.13 6.52 11.27
N GLY A 59 10.35 6.30 10.79
CA GLY A 59 11.36 5.47 11.44
C GLY A 59 11.28 3.98 11.08
N TYR A 60 10.25 3.56 10.33
CA TYR A 60 10.06 2.19 9.90
C TYR A 60 10.44 1.98 8.43
N GLY A 61 10.72 0.73 8.08
CA GLY A 61 10.95 0.32 6.68
C GLY A 61 9.65 0.29 5.88
N LEU A 62 9.74 0.60 4.59
CA LEU A 62 8.63 0.47 3.65
C LEU A 62 8.68 -0.90 2.99
N TRP A 63 7.66 -1.71 3.23
CA TRP A 63 7.53 -3.03 2.62
C TRP A 63 6.96 -2.90 1.20
N LEU A 64 7.66 -3.47 0.23
CA LEU A 64 7.20 -3.58 -1.14
C LEU A 64 7.25 -5.05 -1.54
N GLU A 65 6.22 -5.51 -2.23
CA GLU A 65 6.23 -6.83 -2.84
C GLU A 65 7.26 -6.88 -3.98
N VAL A 66 7.75 -8.09 -4.31
CA VAL A 66 8.74 -8.28 -5.37
C VAL A 66 8.28 -7.64 -6.68
N ARG A 67 7.02 -7.88 -7.09
CA ARG A 67 6.44 -7.29 -8.30
C ARG A 67 6.43 -5.76 -8.30
N GLN A 68 6.24 -5.13 -7.13
CA GLN A 68 6.23 -3.67 -6.99
C GLN A 68 7.65 -3.11 -7.12
N VAL A 69 8.65 -3.79 -6.57
CA VAL A 69 10.07 -3.44 -6.74
C VAL A 69 10.50 -3.59 -8.20
N GLU A 70 10.08 -4.66 -8.86
CA GLU A 70 10.35 -4.91 -10.28
C GLU A 70 9.71 -3.84 -11.16
N GLU A 71 8.44 -3.51 -10.91
CA GLU A 71 7.73 -2.43 -11.60
C GLU A 71 8.46 -1.10 -11.44
N ALA A 72 8.78 -0.73 -10.19
CA ALA A 72 9.45 0.53 -9.89
C ALA A 72 10.85 0.67 -10.51
N ARG A 73 11.51 -0.45 -10.84
CA ARG A 73 12.81 -0.47 -11.52
C ARG A 73 12.68 -0.25 -13.03
N ARG A 74 11.63 -0.79 -13.66
CA ARG A 74 11.43 -0.72 -15.12
C ARG A 74 10.62 0.49 -15.57
N ASN A 75 9.67 0.93 -14.75
CA ASN A 75 8.70 1.95 -15.08
C ASN A 75 9.05 3.27 -14.38
N ARG A 76 9.36 4.31 -15.17
CA ARG A 76 9.74 5.64 -14.64
C ARG A 76 8.55 6.40 -14.05
N ASP A 77 7.34 6.01 -14.42
CA ASP A 77 6.08 6.61 -13.98
C ASP A 77 5.44 5.80 -12.85
N PHE A 78 6.16 4.83 -12.27
CA PHE A 78 5.72 4.17 -11.04
C PHE A 78 6.02 5.01 -9.80
N TYR A 79 5.00 5.19 -8.96
CA TYR A 79 5.07 5.93 -7.71
C TYR A 79 4.59 5.06 -6.56
N VAL A 80 5.14 5.33 -5.37
CA VAL A 80 4.62 4.81 -4.11
C VAL A 80 4.09 5.98 -3.30
N TYR A 81 2.79 5.97 -3.01
CA TYR A 81 2.11 6.98 -2.22
C TYR A 81 1.92 6.43 -0.81
N VAL A 82 2.59 7.04 0.16
CA VAL A 82 2.45 6.68 1.58
C VAL A 82 1.40 7.59 2.19
N VAL A 83 0.28 7.01 2.63
CA VAL A 83 -0.83 7.72 3.28
C VAL A 83 -0.82 7.36 4.76
N GLU A 84 -0.64 8.37 5.60
CA GLU A 84 -0.52 8.24 7.06
C GLU A 84 -1.72 8.89 7.78
N ASN A 85 -1.89 8.54 9.05
CA ASN A 85 -2.97 9.03 9.93
C ASN A 85 -4.38 8.63 9.46
N VAL A 86 -4.50 7.44 8.86
CA VAL A 86 -5.73 6.99 8.23
C VAL A 86 -6.76 6.46 9.24
N ARG A 87 -6.32 5.85 10.35
CA ARG A 87 -7.20 5.10 11.27
C ARG A 87 -8.33 5.96 11.85
N GLN A 88 -8.05 7.22 12.14
CA GLN A 88 -9.03 8.15 12.71
C GLN A 88 -10.21 8.46 11.76
N GLY A 89 -10.06 8.18 10.46
CA GLY A 89 -11.16 8.18 9.49
C GLY A 89 -11.51 9.54 8.87
N ASP A 90 -10.83 10.64 9.22
CA ASP A 90 -10.96 11.98 8.62
C ASP A 90 -9.92 12.25 7.52
N PRO A 91 -10.31 12.28 6.22
CA PRO A 91 -9.50 12.71 5.08
C PRO A 91 -8.74 14.02 5.24
N ASN A 92 -9.21 14.95 6.07
CA ASN A 92 -8.54 16.23 6.28
C ASN A 92 -7.29 16.10 7.15
N LEU A 93 -7.20 15.03 7.94
CA LEU A 93 -6.07 14.74 8.81
C LEU A 93 -5.09 13.73 8.20
N PHE A 94 -5.44 13.13 7.05
CA PHE A 94 -4.54 12.25 6.32
C PHE A 94 -3.36 13.04 5.79
N THR A 95 -2.17 12.44 5.81
CA THR A 95 -0.97 13.05 5.22
C THR A 95 -0.41 12.18 4.11
N LEU A 96 0.03 12.81 3.01
CA LEU A 96 0.59 12.14 1.84
C LEU A 96 2.11 12.35 1.78
N LYS A 97 2.85 11.27 1.52
CA LYS A 97 4.24 11.32 1.04
C LYS A 97 4.30 10.66 -0.33
N VAL A 98 4.79 11.41 -1.32
CA VAL A 98 4.93 10.94 -2.70
C VAL A 98 6.36 10.49 -2.93
N LEU A 99 6.57 9.20 -3.22
CA LEU A 99 7.85 8.65 -3.63
C LEU A 99 7.80 8.31 -5.11
N GLY A 100 8.57 9.01 -5.92
CA GLY A 100 8.70 8.73 -7.34
C GLY A 100 10.05 9.16 -7.88
N GLY A 101 10.27 8.92 -9.18
CA GLY A 101 11.43 9.41 -9.90
C GLY A 101 12.76 9.10 -9.21
N ALA A 102 13.62 10.11 -9.07
CA ALA A 102 14.96 9.95 -8.53
C ALA A 102 14.97 9.53 -7.05
N GLN A 103 13.99 9.99 -6.25
CA GLN A 103 13.93 9.65 -4.83
C GLN A 103 13.62 8.16 -4.63
N LEU A 104 12.61 7.64 -5.33
CA LEU A 104 12.26 6.22 -5.27
C LEU A 104 13.42 5.35 -5.76
N ARG A 105 14.03 5.70 -6.90
CA ARG A 105 15.21 4.99 -7.43
C ARG A 105 16.38 4.91 -6.44
N ARG A 106 16.69 6.01 -5.75
CA ARG A 106 17.75 6.06 -4.74
C ARG A 106 17.45 5.17 -3.54
N LEU A 107 16.19 5.09 -3.11
CA LEU A 107 15.79 4.21 -2.00
C LEU A 107 15.84 2.73 -2.41
N LEU A 108 15.42 2.41 -3.64
CA LEU A 108 15.45 1.04 -4.17
C LEU A 108 16.86 0.45 -4.28
N GLN A 109 17.90 1.28 -4.45
CA GLN A 109 19.30 0.83 -4.40
C GLN A 109 19.70 0.27 -3.03
N ARG A 110 18.97 0.62 -1.97
CA ARG A 110 19.21 0.18 -0.59
C ARG A 110 18.20 -0.89 -0.13
N ALA A 111 17.28 -1.29 -1.01
CA ALA A 111 16.28 -2.28 -0.70
C ALA A 111 16.96 -3.63 -0.38
N LYS A 112 16.50 -4.28 0.69
CA LYS A 112 16.95 -5.62 1.08
C LYS A 112 15.82 -6.59 0.78
N GLU A 113 16.07 -7.54 -0.11
CA GLU A 113 15.12 -8.62 -0.35
C GLU A 113 14.95 -9.45 0.93
N ARG A 114 13.69 -9.70 1.30
CA ARG A 114 13.32 -10.59 2.41
C ARG A 114 12.31 -11.59 1.86
N ARG A 115 12.58 -12.89 2.02
CA ARG A 115 11.71 -13.97 1.55
C ARG A 115 10.87 -14.50 2.69
N TYR A 116 9.58 -14.66 2.43
CA TYR A 116 8.61 -15.22 3.35
C TYR A 116 7.81 -16.29 2.62
N TYR A 117 7.38 -17.31 3.37
CA TYR A 117 6.41 -18.28 2.91
C TYR A 117 5.13 -18.05 3.68
N GLU A 118 4.02 -17.90 2.96
CA GLU A 118 2.71 -18.04 3.57
C GLU A 118 2.42 -19.54 3.69
N LEU A 119 2.04 -19.98 4.89
CA LEU A 119 1.58 -21.35 5.14
C LEU A 119 0.06 -21.33 5.12
N PRO A 120 -0.60 -21.92 4.10
CA PRO A 120 -2.05 -22.09 4.14
C PRO A 120 -2.41 -22.91 5.37
N TRP A 121 -3.29 -22.37 6.20
CA TRP A 121 -3.77 -23.05 7.39
C TRP A 121 -5.30 -23.16 7.30
N PRO A 122 -5.81 -24.23 6.69
CA PRO A 122 -7.25 -24.44 6.56
C PRO A 122 -7.92 -24.47 7.93
N VAL A 123 -9.13 -23.93 8.02
CA VAL A 123 -9.91 -23.91 9.27
C VAL A 123 -10.06 -25.33 9.84
N ALA A 124 -10.29 -26.34 9.00
CA ALA A 124 -10.40 -27.72 9.45
C ALA A 124 -9.15 -28.22 10.18
N GLU A 125 -7.94 -27.84 9.74
CA GLU A 125 -6.71 -28.22 10.43
C GLU A 125 -6.45 -27.35 11.67
N TYR A 126 -6.77 -26.06 11.59
CA TYR A 126 -6.71 -25.13 12.73
C TYR A 126 -7.53 -25.64 13.92
N GLU A 127 -8.76 -26.08 13.68
CA GLU A 127 -9.65 -26.59 14.73
C GLU A 127 -9.18 -27.91 15.34
N THR A 128 -8.31 -28.67 14.64
CA THR A 128 -7.72 -29.92 15.16
C THR A 128 -6.42 -29.71 15.91
N CYS A 129 -5.86 -28.50 15.89
CA CYS A 129 -4.60 -28.24 16.57
C CYS A 129 -4.76 -28.32 18.10
N PRO A 130 -3.80 -28.96 18.81
CA PRO A 130 -3.83 -29.03 20.26
C PRO A 130 -3.86 -27.64 20.90
N THR A 131 -4.69 -27.47 21.93
CA THR A 131 -4.76 -26.24 22.74
C THR A 131 -3.94 -26.32 24.03
N SER A 132 -3.31 -27.46 24.31
CA SER A 132 -2.40 -27.69 25.44
C SER A 132 -0.97 -27.97 24.96
N LEU A 133 0.00 -27.60 25.80
CA LEU A 133 1.41 -27.96 25.65
C LEU A 133 1.65 -29.26 26.43
N ASP A 134 1.06 -30.38 25.99
CA ASP A 134 1.39 -31.70 26.54
C ASP A 134 2.58 -32.31 25.81
#